data_AF-A0A7Y8KPH8-F1
#
_entry.id   AF-A0A7Y8KPH8-F1
#
_cell.length_a   1.000
_cell.length_b   1.000
_cell.length_c   1.000
_cell.angle_alpha   90.00
_cell.angle_beta   90.00
_cell.angle_gamma   90.00
#
_symmetry.space_group_name_H-M   'P 1'
#
loop_
_entity.id
_entity.type
_entity.pdbx_description
1 polymer ?
#
loop_
_entity_poly.entity_id
_entity_poly.type
_entity_poly.pdbx_seq_one_letter_code
_entity_poly.pdbx_strand_id
1 'polypeptide(L)' 'MLRELRCGNCKKLLARIGEVTELQIKCSRCGTLNHVKATRLEPSPMSAIRPI' A
#
# COMPACT_ATOMS: atom_id res chain seq x y z
N MET A 1 -13.96 -3.37 6.59
CA MET A 1 -13.93 -1.93 6.96
C MET A 1 -12.85 -1.23 6.15
N LEU A 2 -13.09 0.01 5.73
CA LEU A 2 -12.10 0.83 5.00
C LEU A 2 -11.14 1.51 5.98
N ARG A 3 -9.87 1.64 5.59
CA ARG A 3 -8.82 2.35 6.34
C ARG A 3 -8.51 3.69 5.69
N GLU A 4 -8.14 4.68 6.49
CA GLU A 4 -7.75 5.99 5.98
C GLU A 4 -6.29 5.99 5.51
N LEU A 5 -6.07 6.25 4.22
CA LEU A 5 -4.75 6.57 3.69
C LEU A 5 -4.55 8.08 3.77
N ARG A 6 -3.59 8.52 4.58
CA ARG A 6 -3.24 9.93 4.76
C ARG A 6 -1.86 10.20 4.17
N CYS A 7 -1.66 11.41 3.68
CA CYS A 7 -0.37 11.84 3.15
C CYS A 7 0.70 11.78 4.25
N GLY A 8 1.83 11.12 3.96
CA GLY A 8 2.96 11.02 4.87
C GLY A 8 3.52 12.38 5.29
N ASN A 9 3.49 13.35 4.37
CA ASN A 9 4.03 14.70 4.56
C ASN A 9 3.02 15.66 5.24
N CYS A 10 1.87 15.93 4.61
CA CYS A 10 0.94 16.97 5.08
C CYS A 10 -0.31 16.45 5.81
N LYS A 11 -0.40 15.13 6.07
CA LYS A 11 -1.51 14.44 6.76
C LYS A 11 -2.92 14.59 6.14
N LYS A 12 -3.03 15.23 4.97
CA LYS A 12 -4.29 15.30 4.18
C LYS A 12 -4.79 13.88 3.89
N LEU A 13 -6.08 13.64 4.09
CA LEU A 13 -6.74 12.40 3.67
C LEU A 13 -6.64 12.27 2.14
N LEU A 14 -6.07 11.16 1.68
CA LEU A 14 -5.90 10.86 0.25
C LEU A 14 -7.01 9.93 -0.25
N ALA A 15 -7.31 8.88 0.51
CA ALA A 15 -8.33 7.90 0.17
C ALA A 15 -8.79 7.13 1.41
N ARG A 16 -9.96 6.48 1.29
CA ARG A 16 -10.38 5.39 2.17
C ARG A 16 -10.25 4.10 1.38
N ILE A 17 -9.35 3.22 1.81
CA ILE A 17 -8.96 2.02 1.06
C ILE A 17 -9.42 0.76 1.76
N GLY A 18 -9.87 -0.23 0.98
CA GLY A 18 -10.11 -1.59 1.44
C GLY A 18 -8.82 -2.40 1.42
N GLU A 19 -8.92 -3.69 1.13
CA GLU A 19 -7.73 -4.49 0.84
C GLU A 19 -7.12 -4.05 -0.49
N VAL A 20 -5.81 -3.85 -0.48
CA VAL A 20 -5.05 -3.38 -1.64
C VAL A 20 -3.69 -4.05 -1.63
N THR A 21 -3.31 -4.64 -2.77
CA THR A 21 -1.98 -5.22 -2.96
C THR A 21 -0.93 -4.12 -3.05
N GLU A 22 -1.21 -3.10 -3.87
CA GLU A 22 -0.35 -1.95 -4.08
C GLU A 22 -1.15 -0.74 -4.59
N LEU A 23 -0.85 0.46 -4.08
CA LEU A 23 -1.39 1.72 -4.58
C LEU A 23 -0.34 2.83 -4.46
N GLN A 24 -0.14 3.57 -5.54
CA GLN A 24 0.59 4.83 -5.56
C GLN A 24 -0.35 5.99 -5.85
N ILE A 25 -0.27 7.06 -5.08
CA ILE A 25 -1.13 8.23 -5.24
C ILE A 25 -0.38 9.52 -4.90
N LYS A 26 -0.47 10.51 -5.79
CA LYS A 26 0.10 11.84 -5.57
C LYS A 26 -0.82 12.67 -4.69
N CYS A 27 -0.27 13.32 -3.67
CA CYS A 27 -1.04 14.24 -2.84
C CYS A 27 -1.37 15.52 -3.64
N SER A 28 -2.65 15.78 -3.85
CA SER A 28 -3.12 17.02 -4.53
C SER A 28 -2.80 18.31 -3.79
N ARG A 29 -2.39 18.25 -2.50
CA ARG A 29 -2.01 19.42 -1.71
C ARG A 29 -0.51 19.73 -1.81
N CYS A 30 0.35 18.76 -1.52
CA CYS A 30 1.80 18.99 -1.39
C CYS A 30 2.65 18.28 -2.44
N GLY A 31 2.04 17.56 -3.38
CA GLY A 31 2.76 16.89 -4.46
C GLY A 31 3.49 15.60 -4.08
N THR A 32 3.60 15.26 -2.79
CA THR A 32 4.24 14.02 -2.31
C THR A 32 3.58 12.78 -2.94
N LEU A 33 4.39 11.91 -3.55
CA LEU A 33 3.96 10.60 -4.02
C LEU A 33 3.91 9.64 -2.82
N ASN A 34 2.71 9.13 -2.50
CA ASN A 34 2.50 8.21 -1.39
C ASN A 34 2.35 6.81 -1.95
N HIS A 35 2.90 5.82 -1.25
CA HIS A 35 2.89 4.42 -1.63
C HIS A 35 2.38 3.58 -0.47
N VAL A 36 1.39 2.74 -0.72
CA VAL A 36 0.92 1.71 0.21
C VAL A 36 1.02 0.34 -0.46
N LYS A 37 1.48 -0.65 0.30
CA LYS A 37 1.52 -2.06 -0.11
C LYS A 37 0.88 -2.92 0.99
N ALA A 38 0.35 -4.08 0.60
CA ALA A 38 -0.08 -5.09 1.57
C ALA A 38 1.09 -5.52 2.46
N THR A 39 0.85 -5.65 3.76
CA THR A 39 1.87 -6.06 4.75
C THR A 39 2.20 -7.56 4.67
N ARG A 40 1.39 -8.36 3.98
CA ARG A 40 1.66 -9.77 3.69
C ARG A 40 1.51 -10.03 2.20
N LEU A 41 2.64 -10.30 1.54
CA LEU A 41 2.63 -11.30 0.49
C LEU A 41 2.36 -12.62 1.21
N GLU A 42 1.27 -13.30 0.90
CA GLU A 42 1.15 -14.70 1.31
C GLU A 42 2.43 -15.43 0.85
N PRO A 43 3.01 -16.31 1.70
CA PRO A 43 4.22 -17.02 1.31
C PRO A 43 3.97 -17.67 -0.04
N SER A 44 4.92 -17.48 -0.98
CA SER A 44 4.85 -18.15 -2.28
C SER A 44 4.56 -19.63 -2.04
N PRO A 45 3.67 -20.26 -2.84
CA PRO A 45 3.35 -21.67 -2.65
C PRO A 45 4.64 -22.48 -2.54
N MET A 46 4.68 -23.44 -1.61
CA MET A 46 5.89 -24.22 -1.26
C MET A 46 6.63 -24.82 -2.47
N SER A 47 5.98 -24.91 -3.63
CA SER A 47 6.60 -25.29 -4.90
C SER A 47 7.68 -24.33 -5.43
N ALA A 48 7.82 -23.11 -4.87
CA ALA A 48 8.88 -22.17 -5.25
C ALA A 48 10.20 -22.35 -4.48
N ILE A 49 10.23 -23.23 -3.45
CA ILE A 49 11.48 -23.66 -2.82
C ILE A 49 12.15 -24.66 -3.77
N ARG A 50 13.24 -24.26 -4.42
CA ARG A 50 14.11 -25.22 -5.12
C ARG A 50 14.89 -25.99 -4.05
N PRO A 51 14.79 -27.33 -3.96
CA PRO A 51 15.69 -28.09 -3.11
C PRO A 51 17.13 -27.90 -3.61
N ILE A 52 18.03 -27.66 -2.66
CA ILE A 52 19.50 -27.61 -2.82
C ILE A 52 20.07 -29.00 -3.07
#